data_AF-A0A5Q2MZG2-F1
#
_entry.id   AF-A0A5Q2MZG2-F1
#
_cell.length_a   1.000
_cell.length_b   1.000
_cell.length_c   1.000
_cell.angle_alpha   90.00
_cell.angle_beta   90.00
_cell.angle_gamma   90.00
#
_symmetry.space_group_name_H-M   'P 1'
#
loop_
_entity.id
_entity.type
_entity.pdbx_description
1 polymer ?
#
loop_
_entity_poly.entity_id
_entity_poly.type
_entity_poly.pdbx_seq_one_letter_code
_entity_poly.pdbx_strand_id
1 'polypeptide(L)'
;MSYKPRKISIRSEKNKYYCNLYHQNLYSIKVYFQEKQLTLMDLDTYYMEQINNKFDGKIGHKIEVLPSVYYIKTAFLNKNTSRRNYDSKLKTLLNVIYNHLYSRQIFNITVDVKNIRDRFEMVDSSEVFEENGYYTDRKYRTENKFLDPKYLPYPDTLGKGPGRCVIWSIFSVLGLLDHGHEVYSIFSHRKMFEVTSYSDRLLNACLNSQHCGEIIKKMQKGKYKAKFETKDENFDDDIQVSYENGRYMLSEGKHRVCMAKRFNINSIPVEVTITTVDEESYVKSNLLIPQRFYKKFINCENILTECYDRYKKLGLDREDVRTLNETASNSNYVDYLEKITNKNILLLAKEQRKKKMINF
;
A
#
# COMPACT_ATOMS: atom_id res chain seq x y z
N MET A 1 -41.35 2.63 8.12
CA MET A 1 -40.71 2.93 6.81
C MET A 1 -39.40 2.15 6.73
N SER A 2 -39.34 1.08 5.95
CA SER A 2 -38.10 0.32 5.72
C SER A 2 -37.16 1.14 4.83
N TYR A 3 -35.99 1.50 5.35
CA TYR A 3 -34.94 2.15 4.57
C TYR A 3 -34.43 1.12 3.56
N LYS A 4 -34.90 1.18 2.30
CA LYS A 4 -34.26 0.44 1.20
C LYS A 4 -32.97 1.21 0.87
N PRO A 5 -31.77 0.68 1.13
CA PRO A 5 -30.55 1.34 0.68
C PRO A 5 -30.61 1.53 -0.83
N ARG A 6 -30.46 2.78 -1.28
CA ARG A 6 -30.36 3.08 -2.71
C ARG A 6 -28.99 2.61 -3.17
N LYS A 7 -28.98 1.70 -4.14
CA LYS A 7 -27.80 1.14 -4.81
C LYS A 7 -26.80 2.26 -5.16
N ILE A 8 -25.64 2.27 -4.51
CA ILE A 8 -24.56 3.19 -4.85
C ILE A 8 -23.90 2.66 -6.13
N SER A 9 -23.76 3.50 -7.15
CA SER A 9 -23.04 3.14 -8.37
C SER A 9 -21.58 3.53 -8.22
N ILE A 10 -20.69 2.53 -8.22
CA ILE A 10 -19.25 2.70 -8.32
C ILE A 10 -18.85 2.20 -9.71
N ARG A 11 -18.22 3.06 -10.51
CA ARG A 11 -17.66 2.69 -11.80
C ARG A 11 -16.17 3.00 -11.82
N SER A 12 -15.35 2.06 -12.26
CA SER A 12 -13.93 2.28 -12.52
C SER A 12 -13.65 2.32 -14.02
N GLU A 13 -12.90 3.33 -14.46
CA GLU A 13 -12.36 3.43 -15.81
C GLU A 13 -10.93 3.95 -15.73
N LYS A 14 -9.94 3.17 -16.20
CA LYS A 14 -8.54 3.63 -16.32
C LYS A 14 -8.03 4.38 -15.06
N ASN A 15 -8.16 3.76 -13.88
CA ASN A 15 -7.78 4.30 -12.57
C ASN A 15 -8.58 5.53 -12.08
N LYS A 16 -9.71 5.85 -12.73
CA LYS A 16 -10.69 6.82 -12.24
C LYS A 16 -11.90 6.11 -11.68
N TYR A 17 -12.30 6.52 -10.48
CA TYR A 17 -13.44 5.97 -9.76
C TYR A 17 -14.50 7.05 -9.65
N TYR A 18 -15.72 6.69 -10.03
CA TYR A 18 -16.87 7.59 -10.05
C TYR A 18 -17.91 7.10 -9.08
N CYS A 19 -18.40 8.00 -8.23
CA CYS A 19 -19.47 7.68 -7.29
C CYS A 19 -20.49 8.82 -7.23
N ASN A 20 -21.77 8.46 -7.34
CA ASN A 20 -22.90 9.37 -7.19
C ASN A 20 -23.64 9.04 -5.90
N LEU A 21 -23.52 9.89 -4.88
CA LEU A 21 -24.06 9.58 -3.55
C LEU A 21 -24.49 10.81 -2.76
N TYR A 22 -25.39 10.58 -1.80
CA TYR A 22 -25.73 11.54 -0.76
C TYR A 22 -24.56 11.68 0.23
N HIS A 23 -24.39 12.86 0.81
CA HIS A 23 -23.32 13.11 1.79
C HIS A 23 -23.30 12.10 2.94
N GLN A 24 -24.47 11.70 3.44
CA GLN A 24 -24.61 10.71 4.52
C GLN A 24 -24.05 9.32 4.18
N ASN A 25 -23.91 8.98 2.90
CA ASN A 25 -23.42 7.68 2.43
C ASN A 25 -21.88 7.62 2.33
N LEU A 26 -21.15 8.74 2.54
CA LEU A 26 -19.69 8.74 2.45
C LEU A 26 -19.02 7.76 3.41
N TYR A 27 -19.64 7.51 4.58
CA TYR A 27 -19.14 6.57 5.58
C TYR A 27 -19.25 5.10 5.16
N SER A 28 -20.17 4.77 4.25
CA SER A 28 -20.36 3.40 3.79
C SER A 28 -19.38 3.02 2.68
N ILE A 29 -18.67 3.97 2.08
CA ILE A 29 -17.69 3.67 1.04
C ILE A 29 -16.31 3.52 1.68
N LYS A 30 -15.81 2.28 1.66
CA LYS A 30 -14.42 1.96 2.02
C LYS A 30 -13.51 2.25 0.85
N VAL A 31 -12.38 2.87 1.15
CA VAL A 31 -11.31 3.13 0.22
C VAL A 31 -10.10 2.34 0.69
N TYR A 32 -9.68 1.35 -0.08
CA TYR A 32 -8.45 0.63 0.18
C TYR A 32 -7.35 1.30 -0.60
N PHE A 33 -6.28 1.66 0.11
CA PHE A 33 -5.11 2.30 -0.46
C PHE A 33 -3.87 1.58 0.07
N GLN A 34 -3.10 0.97 -0.83
CA GLN A 34 -2.04 0.03 -0.48
C GLN A 34 -2.59 -1.12 0.39
N GLU A 35 -2.18 -1.19 1.66
CA GLU A 35 -2.64 -2.16 2.66
C GLU A 35 -3.46 -1.48 3.78
N LYS A 36 -3.84 -0.21 3.59
CA LYS A 36 -4.61 0.58 4.55
C LYS A 36 -6.05 0.75 4.09
N GLN A 37 -6.95 0.78 5.06
CA GLN A 37 -8.36 1.05 4.86
C GLN A 37 -8.70 2.47 5.33
N LEU A 38 -9.26 3.27 4.43
CA LEU A 38 -9.87 4.57 4.69
C LEU A 38 -11.37 4.50 4.37
N THR A 39 -12.07 5.60 4.63
CA THR A 39 -13.41 5.85 4.12
C THR A 39 -13.39 7.00 3.11
N LEU A 40 -14.40 7.04 2.23
CA LEU A 40 -14.56 8.18 1.33
C LEU A 40 -14.81 9.48 2.12
N MET A 41 -15.35 9.40 3.34
CA MET A 41 -15.47 10.55 4.24
C MET A 41 -14.11 11.12 4.67
N ASP A 42 -13.08 10.28 4.89
CA ASP A 42 -11.75 10.78 5.26
C ASP A 42 -11.18 11.65 4.14
N LEU A 43 -11.33 11.22 2.88
CA LEU A 43 -10.94 11.99 1.70
C LEU A 43 -11.79 13.27 1.53
N ASP A 44 -13.11 13.17 1.71
CA ASP A 44 -14.04 14.30 1.58
C ASP A 44 -13.79 15.38 2.63
N THR A 45 -13.49 14.99 3.86
CA THR A 45 -13.21 15.90 4.97
C THR A 45 -12.00 16.77 4.64
N TYR A 46 -10.87 16.14 4.28
CA TYR A 46 -9.67 16.87 3.87
C TYR A 46 -9.91 17.72 2.62
N TYR A 47 -10.62 17.19 1.62
CA TYR A 47 -10.98 17.96 0.43
C TYR A 47 -11.74 19.24 0.79
N MET A 48 -12.77 19.14 1.64
CA MET A 48 -13.58 20.30 2.02
C MET A 48 -12.77 21.33 2.80
N GLU A 49 -11.84 20.91 3.66
CA GLU A 49 -10.90 21.83 4.33
C GLU A 49 -10.05 22.60 3.30
N GLN A 50 -9.49 21.91 2.31
CA GLN A 50 -8.70 22.55 1.25
C GLN A 50 -9.56 23.51 0.40
N ILE A 51 -10.80 23.12 0.07
CA ILE A 51 -11.74 23.97 -0.65
C ILE A 51 -12.09 25.24 0.13
N ASN A 52 -12.38 25.12 1.42
CA ASN A 52 -12.70 26.28 2.26
C ASN A 52 -11.50 27.23 2.38
N ASN A 53 -10.30 26.67 2.57
CA ASN A 53 -9.09 27.46 2.80
C ASN A 53 -8.54 28.11 1.54
N LYS A 54 -8.60 27.42 0.38
CA LYS A 54 -7.94 27.88 -0.86
C LYS A 54 -8.89 28.43 -1.91
N PHE A 55 -10.17 28.07 -1.85
CA PHE A 55 -11.12 28.33 -2.94
C PHE A 55 -12.42 28.97 -2.46
N ASP A 56 -12.44 29.55 -1.25
CA ASP A 56 -13.62 30.20 -0.66
C ASP A 56 -14.87 29.33 -0.85
N GLY A 57 -14.78 28.05 -0.46
CA GLY A 57 -15.91 27.11 -0.48
C GLY A 57 -16.39 26.66 -1.87
N LYS A 58 -15.77 27.11 -2.96
CA LYS A 58 -16.15 26.71 -4.32
C LYS A 58 -15.68 25.28 -4.61
N ILE A 59 -16.62 24.36 -4.74
CA ILE A 59 -16.32 22.96 -5.10
C ILE A 59 -16.15 22.81 -6.62
N GLY A 60 -15.52 21.72 -7.05
CA GLY A 60 -15.21 21.42 -8.45
C GLY A 60 -13.73 21.52 -8.80
N HIS A 61 -12.90 21.98 -7.85
CA HIS A 61 -11.45 21.95 -8.00
C HIS A 61 -10.89 20.54 -7.78
N LYS A 62 -9.79 20.24 -8.46
CA LYS A 62 -9.04 19.00 -8.28
C LYS A 62 -8.04 19.16 -7.15
N ILE A 63 -8.21 18.40 -6.08
CA ILE A 63 -7.32 18.42 -4.90
C ILE A 63 -6.64 17.08 -4.77
N GLU A 64 -5.33 17.10 -4.55
CA GLU A 64 -4.59 15.90 -4.19
C GLU A 64 -4.87 15.54 -2.73
N VAL A 65 -5.41 14.34 -2.47
CA VAL A 65 -5.82 13.88 -1.14
C VAL A 65 -4.93 12.76 -0.60
N LEU A 66 -4.27 12.00 -1.47
CA LEU A 66 -3.17 11.07 -1.17
C LEU A 66 -2.10 11.24 -2.26
N PRO A 67 -0.86 10.72 -2.09
CA PRO A 67 0.22 10.94 -3.04
C PRO A 67 -0.18 10.54 -4.47
N SER A 68 -0.26 11.52 -5.38
CA SER A 68 -0.77 11.37 -6.75
C SER A 68 -2.16 10.73 -6.86
N VAL A 69 -3.02 10.91 -5.86
CA VAL A 69 -4.44 10.56 -5.89
C VAL A 69 -5.26 11.84 -5.71
N TYR A 70 -6.13 12.11 -6.66
CA TYR A 70 -6.84 13.37 -6.74
C TYR A 70 -8.34 13.18 -6.57
N TYR A 71 -8.95 14.04 -5.78
CA TYR A 71 -10.37 14.05 -5.49
C TYR A 71 -11.01 15.30 -6.11
N ILE A 72 -12.14 15.08 -6.78
CA ILE A 72 -13.00 16.14 -7.32
C ILE A 72 -14.41 15.85 -6.83
N LYS A 73 -15.05 16.86 -6.25
CA LYS A 73 -16.47 16.81 -5.89
C LYS A 73 -17.20 17.92 -6.60
N THR A 74 -18.25 17.53 -7.30
CA THR A 74 -19.17 18.45 -7.94
C THR A 74 -20.57 18.26 -7.35
N ALA A 75 -21.30 19.35 -7.24
CA ALA A 75 -22.67 19.37 -6.76
C ALA A 75 -23.44 20.42 -7.54
N PHE A 76 -24.76 20.26 -7.59
CA PHE A 76 -25.63 21.25 -8.23
C PHE A 76 -25.75 22.53 -7.39
N LEU A 77 -25.82 22.38 -6.06
CA LEU A 77 -25.87 23.49 -5.10
C LEU A 77 -24.50 23.69 -4.46
N ASN A 78 -23.95 24.90 -4.51
CA ASN A 78 -22.68 25.30 -3.88
C ASN A 78 -22.89 25.91 -2.49
N LYS A 79 -22.15 25.49 -1.47
CA LYS A 79 -22.38 25.95 -0.09
C LYS A 79 -22.29 27.49 0.12
N ASN A 80 -21.66 28.22 -0.80
CA ASN A 80 -21.45 29.68 -0.73
C ASN A 80 -22.42 30.52 -1.58
N THR A 81 -23.69 30.57 -1.18
CA THR A 81 -24.72 31.44 -1.79
C THR A 81 -25.20 32.60 -0.90
N SER A 82 -24.50 32.94 0.20
CA SER A 82 -24.95 34.04 1.09
C SER A 82 -24.02 35.27 1.07
N ARG A 83 -24.15 36.11 0.04
CA ARG A 83 -23.65 37.51 0.07
C ARG A 83 -24.67 38.54 -0.45
N ARG A 84 -25.97 38.27 -0.32
CA ARG A 84 -27.01 39.26 -0.64
C ARG A 84 -27.63 39.83 0.63
N ASN A 85 -27.81 41.15 0.65
CA ASN A 85 -28.47 41.92 1.71
C ASN A 85 -29.98 41.63 1.67
N TYR A 86 -30.39 40.56 2.35
CA TYR A 86 -31.80 40.31 2.66
C TYR A 86 -32.06 40.58 4.14
N ASP A 87 -33.33 40.82 4.47
CA ASP A 87 -33.84 40.82 5.84
C ASP A 87 -33.37 39.57 6.61
N SER A 88 -32.97 39.73 7.87
CA SER A 88 -32.32 38.71 8.70
C SER A 88 -33.18 37.44 8.87
N LYS A 89 -34.51 37.58 8.96
CA LYS A 89 -35.43 36.44 9.05
C LYS A 89 -35.53 35.67 7.73
N LEU A 90 -35.61 36.39 6.61
CA LEU A 90 -35.67 35.79 5.27
C LEU A 90 -34.36 35.06 4.96
N LYS A 91 -33.21 35.67 5.30
CA LYS A 91 -31.87 35.07 5.19
C LYS A 91 -31.77 33.77 6.00
N THR A 92 -32.34 33.73 7.20
CA THR A 92 -32.33 32.54 8.06
C THR A 92 -33.17 31.40 7.48
N LEU A 93 -34.40 31.69 7.03
CA LEU A 93 -35.26 30.70 6.37
C LEU A 93 -34.63 30.15 5.09
N LEU A 94 -34.10 31.04 4.24
CA LEU A 94 -33.40 30.64 3.01
C LEU A 94 -32.18 29.78 3.30
N ASN A 95 -31.40 30.09 4.34
CA ASN A 95 -30.28 29.24 4.75
C ASN A 95 -30.75 27.84 5.21
N VAL A 96 -31.86 27.74 5.95
CA VAL A 96 -32.40 26.44 6.37
C VAL A 96 -32.85 25.61 5.17
N ILE A 97 -33.63 26.21 4.26
CA ILE A 97 -34.08 25.54 3.03
C ILE A 97 -32.87 25.13 2.19
N TYR A 98 -31.88 26.02 2.04
CA TYR A 98 -30.67 25.76 1.28
C TYR A 98 -29.87 24.60 1.86
N ASN A 99 -29.63 24.60 3.16
CA ASN A 99 -28.92 23.52 3.85
C ASN A 99 -29.67 22.18 3.74
N HIS A 100 -31.00 22.22 3.77
CA HIS A 100 -31.84 21.03 3.59
C HIS A 100 -31.77 20.48 2.16
N LEU A 101 -31.80 21.35 1.15
CA LEU A 101 -31.64 20.95 -0.24
C LEU A 101 -30.22 20.46 -0.53
N TYR A 102 -29.21 21.15 0.03
CA TYR A 102 -27.80 20.79 -0.10
C TYR A 102 -27.50 19.43 0.53
N SER A 103 -28.07 19.11 1.70
CA SER A 103 -27.86 17.81 2.35
C SER A 103 -28.55 16.65 1.61
N ARG A 104 -29.61 16.96 0.86
CA ARG A 104 -30.40 16.02 0.06
C ARG A 104 -30.00 15.96 -1.42
N GLN A 105 -28.96 16.67 -1.84
CA GLN A 105 -28.48 16.54 -3.21
C GLN A 105 -27.55 15.33 -3.35
N ILE A 106 -27.47 14.82 -4.57
CA ILE A 106 -26.47 13.82 -4.95
C ILE A 106 -25.19 14.58 -5.36
N PHE A 107 -24.07 14.17 -4.78
CA PHE A 107 -22.75 14.65 -5.16
C PHE A 107 -22.14 13.69 -6.17
N ASN A 108 -21.51 14.24 -7.21
CA ASN A 108 -20.69 13.44 -8.12
C ASN A 108 -19.24 13.56 -7.66
N ILE A 109 -18.69 12.45 -7.20
CA ILE A 109 -17.33 12.33 -6.71
C ILE A 109 -16.52 11.59 -7.76
N THR A 110 -15.36 12.15 -8.11
CA THR A 110 -14.35 11.49 -8.93
C THR A 110 -13.07 11.37 -8.14
N VAL A 111 -12.55 10.15 -8.03
CA VAL A 111 -11.21 9.88 -7.51
C VAL A 111 -10.33 9.42 -8.66
N ASP A 112 -9.32 10.22 -8.99
CA ASP A 112 -8.36 9.99 -10.07
C ASP A 112 -7.04 9.50 -9.47
N VAL A 113 -6.80 8.19 -9.57
CA VAL A 113 -5.62 7.52 -9.01
C VAL A 113 -4.53 7.52 -10.08
N LYS A 114 -3.56 8.42 -9.92
CA LYS A 114 -2.43 8.48 -10.85
C LYS A 114 -1.18 7.82 -10.33
N ASN A 115 -1.06 7.55 -9.02
CA ASN A 115 0.05 6.74 -8.53
C ASN A 115 -0.07 5.30 -9.06
N ILE A 116 0.78 4.94 -10.02
CA ILE A 116 0.69 3.65 -10.72
C ILE A 116 1.19 2.48 -9.86
N ARG A 117 1.85 2.75 -8.74
CA ARG A 117 2.38 1.72 -7.83
C ARG A 117 1.43 1.39 -6.68
N ASP A 118 0.43 2.23 -6.43
CA ASP A 118 -0.54 2.03 -5.36
C ASP A 118 -1.67 1.12 -5.81
N ARG A 119 -2.08 0.23 -4.91
CA ARG A 119 -3.31 -0.53 -5.06
C ARG A 119 -4.46 0.31 -4.51
N PHE A 120 -5.40 0.70 -5.36
CA PHE A 120 -6.56 1.48 -4.96
C PHE A 120 -7.86 0.76 -5.29
N GLU A 121 -8.75 0.64 -4.30
CA GLU A 121 -10.06 0.02 -4.48
C GLU A 121 -11.13 0.80 -3.71
N MET A 122 -12.34 0.88 -4.25
CA MET A 122 -13.49 1.47 -3.59
C MET A 122 -14.59 0.42 -3.46
N VAL A 123 -15.02 0.16 -2.23
CA VAL A 123 -16.01 -0.87 -1.91
C VAL A 123 -17.15 -0.24 -1.13
N ASP A 124 -18.37 -0.45 -1.57
CA ASP A 124 -19.56 -0.10 -0.78
C ASP A 124 -19.77 -1.14 0.32
N SER A 125 -19.53 -0.75 1.56
CA SER A 125 -19.72 -1.57 2.75
C SER A 125 -21.10 -1.37 3.37
N SER A 126 -22.07 -0.74 2.69
CA SER A 126 -23.45 -0.69 3.18
C SER A 126 -24.13 -2.06 3.23
N GLU A 127 -23.58 -3.05 2.53
CA GLU A 127 -24.11 -4.43 2.45
C GLU A 127 -23.12 -5.52 2.92
N VAL A 128 -21.87 -5.15 3.28
CA VAL A 128 -20.84 -6.14 3.64
C VAL A 128 -20.96 -6.52 5.11
N PHE A 129 -21.80 -7.52 5.39
CA PHE A 129 -21.60 -8.36 6.57
C PHE A 129 -20.43 -9.29 6.25
N GLU A 130 -19.32 -9.17 6.97
CA GLU A 130 -18.27 -10.20 6.89
C GLU A 130 -18.87 -11.51 7.41
N GLU A 131 -18.95 -12.52 6.54
CA GLU A 131 -19.20 -13.90 6.96
C GLU A 131 -17.98 -14.37 7.76
N ASN A 132 -18.00 -14.11 9.06
CA ASN A 132 -17.02 -14.68 9.96
C ASN A 132 -17.34 -16.17 10.12
N GLY A 133 -16.50 -17.01 9.53
CA GLY A 133 -16.49 -18.44 9.79
C GLY A 133 -15.06 -18.92 9.91
N TYR A 134 -14.86 -20.01 10.63
CA TYR A 134 -13.55 -20.63 10.78
C TYR A 134 -13.68 -22.13 10.53
N TYR A 135 -12.64 -22.70 9.93
CA TYR A 135 -12.51 -24.15 9.81
C TYR A 135 -12.02 -24.70 11.16
N THR A 136 -12.76 -25.63 11.75
CA THR A 136 -12.35 -26.28 13.01
C THR A 136 -11.23 -27.30 12.78
N ASP A 137 -11.21 -27.93 11.60
CA ASP A 137 -10.27 -29.00 11.29
C ASP A 137 -9.30 -28.59 10.18
N ARG A 138 -8.09 -28.22 10.60
CA ARG A 138 -6.95 -28.02 9.70
C ARG A 138 -6.03 -29.22 9.79
N LYS A 139 -5.82 -29.89 8.66
CA LYS A 139 -4.81 -30.95 8.54
C LYS A 139 -3.56 -30.36 7.91
N TYR A 140 -2.41 -30.70 8.49
CA TYR A 140 -1.09 -30.25 8.03
C TYR A 140 -0.32 -31.45 7.50
N ARG A 141 0.27 -31.29 6.32
CA ARG A 141 1.23 -32.25 5.76
C ARG A 141 2.47 -31.52 5.29
N THR A 142 3.63 -32.05 5.62
CA THR A 142 4.91 -31.50 5.16
C THR A 142 5.45 -32.34 4.00
N GLU A 143 5.93 -31.66 2.95
CA GLU A 143 6.55 -32.27 1.78
C GLU A 143 7.82 -31.51 1.38
N ASN A 144 8.89 -32.24 1.07
CA ASN A 144 10.11 -31.64 0.52
C ASN A 144 9.99 -31.52 -1.00
N LYS A 145 10.16 -30.32 -1.54
CA LYS A 145 10.01 -30.01 -2.96
C LYS A 145 11.12 -29.12 -3.48
N PHE A 146 11.37 -29.24 -4.77
CA PHE A 146 12.10 -28.26 -5.54
C PHE A 146 11.09 -27.29 -6.15
N LEU A 147 11.14 -26.01 -5.75
CA LEU A 147 10.24 -24.98 -6.27
C LEU A 147 11.01 -23.97 -7.10
N ASP A 148 10.39 -23.52 -8.19
CA ASP A 148 10.83 -22.33 -8.89
C ASP A 148 10.51 -21.09 -8.02
N PRO A 149 11.53 -20.29 -7.63
CA PRO A 149 11.36 -19.11 -6.79
C PRO A 149 10.35 -18.10 -7.35
N LYS A 150 10.04 -18.12 -8.66
CA LYS A 150 9.05 -17.21 -9.25
C LYS A 150 7.65 -17.36 -8.61
N TYR A 151 7.29 -18.57 -8.15
CA TYR A 151 6.01 -18.86 -7.50
C TYR A 151 5.95 -18.43 -6.04
N LEU A 152 7.10 -18.13 -5.42
CA LEU A 152 7.18 -17.66 -4.05
C LEU A 152 7.02 -16.13 -3.99
N PRO A 153 6.41 -15.56 -2.95
CA PRO A 153 6.36 -14.11 -2.82
C PRO A 153 7.76 -13.52 -2.51
N TYR A 154 8.01 -12.26 -2.85
CA TYR A 154 9.11 -11.52 -2.20
C TYR A 154 8.82 -11.43 -0.69
N PRO A 155 9.86 -11.45 0.16
CA PRO A 155 9.65 -11.47 1.60
C PRO A 155 9.13 -10.14 2.13
N ASP A 156 8.30 -10.22 3.15
CA ASP A 156 7.68 -9.12 3.89
C ASP A 156 8.57 -8.59 5.04
N THR A 157 9.52 -9.40 5.50
CA THR A 157 10.52 -9.13 6.54
C THR A 157 11.74 -10.02 6.33
N LEU A 158 12.88 -9.66 6.91
CA LEU A 158 14.07 -10.51 7.03
C LEU A 158 14.48 -10.55 8.51
N GLY A 159 14.75 -11.74 9.04
CA GLY A 159 14.94 -11.96 10.49
C GLY A 159 16.10 -11.20 11.17
N LYS A 160 17.01 -10.57 10.42
CA LYS A 160 18.16 -9.82 10.98
C LYS A 160 18.23 -8.35 10.54
N GLY A 161 17.13 -7.82 9.98
CA GLY A 161 16.96 -6.38 9.73
C GLY A 161 17.97 -5.74 8.77
N PRO A 162 18.11 -4.39 8.82
CA PRO A 162 18.95 -3.62 7.89
C PRO A 162 20.45 -3.92 8.04
N GLY A 163 20.90 -4.49 9.18
CA GLY A 163 22.31 -4.77 9.44
C GLY A 163 22.92 -5.87 8.56
N ARG A 164 22.09 -6.73 7.95
CA ARG A 164 22.56 -7.87 7.12
C ARG A 164 22.11 -7.85 5.67
N CYS A 165 21.29 -6.87 5.28
CA CYS A 165 20.83 -6.73 3.91
C CYS A 165 21.20 -5.33 3.38
N VAL A 166 22.08 -5.29 2.38
CA VAL A 166 22.54 -4.02 1.78
C VAL A 166 21.38 -3.20 1.22
N ILE A 167 20.40 -3.85 0.60
CA ILE A 167 19.21 -3.21 0.02
C ILE A 167 18.35 -2.56 1.09
N TRP A 168 18.03 -3.32 2.15
CA TRP A 168 17.30 -2.79 3.30
C TRP A 168 18.05 -1.60 3.90
N SER A 169 19.36 -1.75 4.14
CA SER A 169 20.19 -0.68 4.69
C SER A 169 20.12 0.62 3.86
N ILE A 170 20.16 0.52 2.53
CA ILE A 170 20.03 1.66 1.61
C ILE A 170 18.68 2.34 1.81
N PHE A 171 17.57 1.61 1.70
CA PHE A 171 16.24 2.20 1.77
C PHE A 171 15.87 2.74 3.16
N SER A 172 16.32 2.10 4.23
CA SER A 172 16.16 2.63 5.60
C SER A 172 16.95 3.92 5.81
N VAL A 173 18.16 4.02 5.26
CA VAL A 173 18.95 5.26 5.32
C VAL A 173 18.28 6.39 4.57
N LEU A 174 17.73 6.10 3.38
CA LEU A 174 17.00 7.05 2.56
C LEU A 174 15.63 7.44 3.16
N GLY A 175 15.16 6.72 4.19
CA GLY A 175 13.84 6.95 4.79
C GLY A 175 12.68 6.56 3.87
N LEU A 176 12.90 5.64 2.94
CA LEU A 176 11.90 5.20 1.97
C LEU A 176 11.15 3.93 2.41
N LEU A 177 11.63 3.25 3.46
CA LEU A 177 11.04 2.01 3.96
C LEU A 177 10.09 2.28 5.13
N ASP A 178 8.97 1.58 5.17
CA ASP A 178 8.03 1.61 6.30
C ASP A 178 8.49 0.69 7.45
N HIS A 179 8.33 1.19 8.67
CA HIS A 179 8.66 0.50 9.92
C HIS A 179 7.42 -0.01 10.68
N GLY A 180 6.24 -0.05 10.05
CA GLY A 180 5.03 -0.69 10.56
C GLY A 180 4.14 0.20 11.44
N HIS A 181 4.60 1.41 11.78
CA HIS A 181 3.83 2.38 12.56
C HIS A 181 3.20 3.48 11.70
N GLU A 182 3.48 3.49 10.41
CA GLU A 182 3.20 4.61 9.52
C GLU A 182 1.81 4.50 8.90
N VAL A 183 1.21 5.68 8.68
CA VAL A 183 -0.10 5.80 8.03
C VAL A 183 0.05 5.59 6.51
N TYR A 184 1.22 5.94 5.95
CA TYR A 184 1.56 5.74 4.54
C TYR A 184 2.95 5.14 4.39
N SER A 185 3.05 4.15 3.50
CA SER A 185 4.29 3.46 3.18
C SER A 185 4.74 3.84 1.78
N ILE A 186 5.95 4.41 1.62
CA ILE A 186 6.52 4.57 0.27
C ILE A 186 6.90 3.20 -0.30
N PHE A 187 7.45 2.34 0.56
CA PHE A 187 7.78 0.94 0.26
C PHE A 187 7.52 0.03 1.45
N SER A 188 6.73 -1.02 1.22
CA SER A 188 6.85 -2.24 2.02
C SER A 188 8.15 -2.96 1.69
N HIS A 189 8.64 -3.81 2.59
CA HIS A 189 9.83 -4.64 2.33
C HIS A 189 9.69 -5.44 1.03
N ARG A 190 8.52 -6.02 0.81
CA ARG A 190 8.20 -6.79 -0.39
C ARG A 190 8.39 -5.95 -1.66
N LYS A 191 7.80 -4.75 -1.68
CA LYS A 191 7.88 -3.82 -2.80
C LYS A 191 9.32 -3.32 -3.01
N MET A 192 10.05 -3.04 -1.94
CA MET A 192 11.47 -2.67 -2.00
C MET A 192 12.28 -3.78 -2.69
N PHE A 193 12.15 -5.04 -2.25
CA PHE A 193 12.90 -6.15 -2.84
C PHE A 193 12.55 -6.40 -4.30
N GLU A 194 11.29 -6.21 -4.66
CA GLU A 194 10.80 -6.29 -6.03
C GLU A 194 11.35 -5.17 -6.91
N VAL A 195 11.18 -3.91 -6.52
CA VAL A 195 11.65 -2.77 -7.33
C VAL A 195 13.16 -2.80 -7.54
N THR A 196 13.89 -3.21 -6.52
CA THR A 196 15.36 -3.26 -6.59
C THR A 196 15.88 -4.51 -7.28
N SER A 197 15.04 -5.48 -7.66
CA SER A 197 15.47 -6.67 -8.42
C SER A 197 15.75 -6.35 -9.89
N TYR A 198 15.21 -5.23 -10.41
CA TYR A 198 15.41 -4.77 -11.78
C TYR A 198 16.68 -3.91 -11.97
N SER A 199 17.40 -3.58 -10.90
CA SER A 199 18.58 -2.72 -10.95
C SER A 199 19.87 -3.52 -10.85
N ASP A 200 20.62 -3.62 -11.96
CA ASP A 200 21.91 -4.32 -12.02
C ASP A 200 22.91 -3.81 -10.98
N ARG A 201 22.92 -2.50 -10.72
CA ARG A 201 23.78 -1.89 -9.70
C ARG A 201 23.47 -2.44 -8.31
N LEU A 202 22.19 -2.56 -7.98
CA LEU A 202 21.75 -3.09 -6.68
C LEU A 202 21.91 -4.61 -6.60
N LEU A 203 21.74 -5.33 -7.71
CA LEU A 203 22.09 -6.76 -7.79
C LEU A 203 23.60 -6.96 -7.54
N ASN A 204 24.46 -6.16 -8.16
CA ASN A 204 25.90 -6.21 -7.92
C ASN A 204 26.27 -5.90 -6.45
N ALA A 205 25.57 -4.95 -5.82
CA ALA A 205 25.75 -4.69 -4.39
C ALA A 205 25.38 -5.92 -3.53
N CYS A 206 24.31 -6.65 -3.87
CA CYS A 206 23.98 -7.92 -3.21
C CYS A 206 25.06 -8.98 -3.43
N LEU A 207 25.51 -9.18 -4.67
CA LEU A 207 26.50 -10.19 -5.03
C LEU A 207 27.86 -9.97 -4.35
N ASN A 208 28.22 -8.71 -4.11
CA ASN A 208 29.45 -8.33 -3.43
C ASN A 208 29.31 -8.28 -1.89
N SER A 209 28.10 -8.46 -1.35
CA SER A 209 27.91 -8.52 0.10
C SER A 209 28.41 -9.86 0.65
N GLN A 210 29.10 -9.83 1.79
CA GLN A 210 29.64 -11.03 2.44
C GLN A 210 28.55 -12.09 2.69
N HIS A 211 27.38 -11.68 3.16
CA HIS A 211 26.31 -12.61 3.53
C HIS A 211 25.49 -13.15 2.35
N CYS A 212 25.17 -12.32 1.36
CA CYS A 212 24.33 -12.78 0.24
C CYS A 212 25.18 -13.40 -0.87
N GLY A 213 26.35 -12.82 -1.15
CA GLY A 213 27.18 -13.18 -2.30
C GLY A 213 27.61 -14.64 -2.31
N GLU A 214 28.00 -15.18 -1.16
CA GLU A 214 28.39 -16.59 -1.03
C GLU A 214 27.24 -17.54 -1.34
N ILE A 215 26.06 -17.29 -0.77
CA ILE A 215 24.86 -18.11 -0.99
C ILE A 215 24.40 -18.02 -2.45
N ILE A 216 24.37 -16.82 -3.03
CA ILE A 216 24.02 -16.62 -4.45
C ILE A 216 24.96 -17.44 -5.34
N LYS A 217 26.27 -17.37 -5.10
CA LYS A 217 27.27 -18.15 -5.86
C LYS A 217 27.09 -19.65 -5.68
N LYS A 218 26.72 -20.12 -4.48
CA LYS A 218 26.39 -21.54 -4.25
C LYS A 218 25.16 -21.96 -5.06
N MET A 219 24.09 -21.16 -5.04
CA MET A 219 22.86 -21.43 -5.80
C MET A 219 23.12 -21.46 -7.31
N GLN A 220 23.83 -20.47 -7.86
CA GLN A 220 24.18 -20.40 -9.28
C GLN A 220 25.03 -21.60 -9.75
N LYS A 221 25.87 -22.14 -8.85
CA LYS A 221 26.71 -23.31 -9.13
C LYS A 221 26.02 -24.66 -8.84
N GLY A 222 24.76 -24.67 -8.42
CA GLY A 222 24.05 -25.89 -8.01
C GLY A 222 24.65 -26.55 -6.76
N LYS A 223 25.36 -25.80 -5.92
CA LYS A 223 26.03 -26.28 -4.70
C LYS A 223 25.26 -25.95 -3.41
N TYR A 224 24.18 -25.18 -3.51
CA TYR A 224 23.30 -24.92 -2.39
C TYR A 224 22.51 -26.21 -2.08
N LYS A 225 22.59 -26.68 -0.83
CA LYS A 225 21.86 -27.86 -0.35
C LYS A 225 21.16 -27.51 0.96
N ALA A 226 19.90 -27.89 1.09
CA ALA A 226 19.15 -27.77 2.32
C ALA A 226 19.57 -28.87 3.32
N LYS A 227 19.43 -28.60 4.62
CA LYS A 227 19.73 -29.58 5.69
C LYS A 227 18.88 -30.83 5.55
N PHE A 228 17.62 -30.70 5.16
CA PHE A 228 16.75 -31.86 4.95
C PHE A 228 17.22 -32.80 3.83
N GLU A 229 18.06 -32.32 2.88
CA GLU A 229 18.58 -33.16 1.79
C GLU A 229 19.74 -34.05 2.25
N THR A 230 20.51 -33.62 3.25
CA THR A 230 21.76 -34.28 3.65
C THR A 230 21.74 -34.83 5.07
N LYS A 231 20.79 -34.41 5.91
CA LYS A 231 20.74 -34.67 7.36
C LYS A 231 22.02 -34.24 8.10
N ASP A 232 22.83 -33.38 7.49
CA ASP A 232 24.08 -32.88 8.04
C ASP A 232 23.90 -31.40 8.42
N GLU A 233 24.16 -31.09 9.70
CA GLU A 233 23.98 -29.76 10.28
C GLU A 233 24.94 -28.72 9.69
N ASN A 234 25.99 -29.15 8.97
CA ASN A 234 26.96 -28.28 8.32
C ASN A 234 26.44 -27.63 7.02
N PHE A 235 25.24 -28.00 6.56
CA PHE A 235 24.64 -27.44 5.34
C PHE A 235 23.83 -26.16 5.58
N ASP A 236 23.47 -25.49 4.48
CA ASP A 236 22.73 -24.23 4.53
C ASP A 236 21.32 -24.49 5.13
N ASP A 237 20.86 -23.58 5.99
CA ASP A 237 19.55 -23.69 6.65
C ASP A 237 18.41 -23.98 5.65
N ASP A 238 17.33 -24.62 6.12
CA ASP A 238 16.18 -24.95 5.29
C ASP A 238 15.35 -23.73 4.93
N ILE A 239 14.79 -23.73 3.71
CA ILE A 239 13.76 -22.77 3.30
C ILE A 239 12.43 -23.44 3.58
N GLN A 240 11.59 -22.81 4.38
CA GLN A 240 10.29 -23.33 4.75
C GLN A 240 9.20 -22.43 4.19
N VAL A 241 8.16 -23.05 3.64
CA VAL A 241 7.02 -22.36 3.06
C VAL A 241 5.72 -23.04 3.48
N SER A 242 4.68 -22.26 3.68
CA SER A 242 3.32 -22.76 3.88
C SER A 242 2.54 -22.63 2.59
N TYR A 243 1.69 -23.61 2.26
CA TYR A 243 0.78 -23.56 1.13
C TYR A 243 -0.68 -23.63 1.63
N GLU A 244 -1.42 -22.55 1.47
CA GLU A 244 -2.81 -22.40 1.91
C GLU A 244 -3.59 -21.61 0.85
N ASN A 245 -4.82 -22.03 0.53
CA ASN A 245 -5.71 -21.36 -0.42
C ASN A 245 -5.06 -21.04 -1.77
N GLY A 246 -4.31 -22.00 -2.32
CA GLY A 246 -3.65 -21.85 -3.62
C GLY A 246 -2.38 -20.99 -3.62
N ARG A 247 -1.90 -20.54 -2.45
CA ARG A 247 -0.81 -19.56 -2.35
C ARG A 247 0.31 -20.03 -1.42
N TYR A 248 1.55 -19.70 -1.80
CA TYR A 248 2.72 -19.87 -0.95
C TYR A 248 2.94 -18.68 -0.03
N MET A 249 3.26 -18.96 1.23
CA MET A 249 3.70 -18.00 2.23
C MET A 249 5.07 -18.40 2.76
N LEU A 250 5.98 -17.43 2.96
CA LEU A 250 7.31 -17.71 3.46
C LEU A 250 7.32 -17.74 4.99
N SER A 251 7.76 -18.83 5.59
CA SER A 251 8.07 -18.90 7.03
C SER A 251 9.56 -18.64 7.24
N GLU A 252 10.42 -19.60 6.90
CA GLU A 252 11.88 -19.53 7.08
C GLU A 252 12.65 -19.44 5.76
N GLY A 253 13.87 -18.89 5.83
CA GLY A 253 14.72 -18.73 4.64
C GLY A 253 14.31 -17.59 3.70
N LYS A 254 13.52 -16.62 4.19
CA LYS A 254 13.07 -15.43 3.46
C LYS A 254 14.17 -14.73 2.64
N HIS A 255 15.36 -14.55 3.22
CA HIS A 255 16.47 -13.90 2.52
C HIS A 255 17.05 -14.76 1.39
N ARG A 256 17.06 -16.08 1.55
CA ARG A 256 17.52 -17.05 0.54
C ARG A 256 16.54 -17.10 -0.64
N VAL A 257 15.23 -17.01 -0.38
CA VAL A 257 14.22 -16.82 -1.44
C VAL A 257 14.42 -15.49 -2.17
N CYS A 258 14.69 -14.40 -1.44
CA CYS A 258 14.99 -13.11 -2.05
C CYS A 258 16.20 -13.19 -3.00
N MET A 259 17.30 -13.83 -2.57
CA MET A 259 18.47 -14.09 -3.40
C MET A 259 18.11 -14.91 -4.64
N ALA A 260 17.41 -16.03 -4.45
CA ALA A 260 17.04 -16.92 -5.54
C ALA A 260 16.18 -16.21 -6.61
N LYS A 261 15.17 -15.44 -6.19
CA LYS A 261 14.33 -14.65 -7.10
C LYS A 261 15.11 -13.57 -7.84
N ARG A 262 15.94 -12.79 -7.14
CA ARG A 262 16.68 -11.66 -7.73
C ARG A 262 17.73 -12.08 -8.75
N PHE A 263 18.24 -13.30 -8.64
CA PHE A 263 19.28 -13.84 -9.51
C PHE A 263 18.75 -14.94 -10.45
N ASN A 264 17.42 -15.02 -10.63
CA ASN A 264 16.76 -15.94 -11.55
C ASN A 264 17.22 -17.40 -11.38
N ILE A 265 17.34 -17.86 -10.14
CA ILE A 265 17.65 -19.26 -9.84
C ILE A 265 16.42 -20.10 -10.21
N ASN A 266 16.60 -21.11 -11.06
CA ASN A 266 15.47 -21.87 -11.63
C ASN A 266 14.75 -22.77 -10.61
N SER A 267 15.46 -23.21 -9.58
CA SER A 267 14.91 -24.14 -8.59
C SER A 267 15.67 -24.05 -7.28
N ILE A 268 14.94 -24.12 -6.17
CA ILE A 268 15.51 -24.18 -4.82
C ILE A 268 14.84 -25.31 -4.03
N PRO A 269 15.59 -26.00 -3.15
CA PRO A 269 15.02 -26.98 -2.23
C PRO A 269 14.23 -26.27 -1.12
N VAL A 270 13.01 -26.74 -0.87
CA VAL A 270 12.04 -26.13 0.05
C VAL A 270 11.27 -27.20 0.80
N GLU A 271 11.07 -26.98 2.10
CA GLU A 271 10.12 -27.73 2.91
C GLU A 271 8.76 -27.02 2.83
N VAL A 272 7.73 -27.71 2.34
CA VAL A 272 6.39 -27.17 2.12
C VAL A 272 5.41 -27.75 3.12
N THR A 273 4.88 -26.92 4.02
CA THR A 273 3.75 -27.29 4.88
C THR A 273 2.45 -26.95 4.16
N ILE A 274 1.74 -27.98 3.71
CA ILE A 274 0.45 -27.87 3.04
C ILE A 274 -0.65 -27.91 4.10
N THR A 275 -1.46 -26.86 4.13
CA THR A 275 -2.66 -26.79 4.95
C THR A 275 -3.85 -27.18 4.09
N THR A 276 -4.46 -28.32 4.39
CA THR A 276 -5.76 -28.72 3.83
C THR A 276 -6.84 -28.42 4.85
N VAL A 277 -7.84 -27.64 4.43
CA VAL A 277 -9.06 -27.40 5.19
C VAL A 277 -10.13 -28.39 4.75
N ASP A 278 -10.79 -28.99 5.73
CA ASP A 278 -11.98 -29.79 5.48
C ASP A 278 -13.17 -28.84 5.32
N GLU A 279 -13.78 -28.78 4.13
CA GLU A 279 -14.88 -27.86 3.86
C GLU A 279 -16.09 -28.12 4.77
N GLU A 280 -16.30 -29.38 5.19
CA GLU A 280 -17.37 -29.77 6.12
C GLU A 280 -17.13 -29.25 7.55
N SER A 281 -15.89 -28.88 7.88
CA SER A 281 -15.49 -28.30 9.17
C SER A 281 -15.70 -26.78 9.24
N TYR A 282 -16.25 -26.16 8.19
CA TYR A 282 -16.52 -24.73 8.17
C TYR A 282 -17.65 -24.38 9.13
N VAL A 283 -17.31 -23.84 10.29
CA VAL A 283 -18.27 -23.31 11.25
C VAL A 283 -18.54 -21.85 10.90
N LYS A 284 -19.70 -21.61 10.29
CA LYS A 284 -20.23 -20.25 10.09
C LYS A 284 -20.57 -19.67 11.46
N SER A 285 -19.92 -18.57 11.85
CA SER A 285 -20.40 -17.83 13.02
C SER A 285 -21.68 -17.10 12.63
N ASN A 286 -22.77 -17.35 13.36
CA ASN A 286 -24.02 -16.59 13.23
C ASN A 286 -23.90 -15.17 13.85
N LEU A 287 -22.71 -14.80 14.29
CA LEU A 287 -22.41 -13.47 14.80
C LEU A 287 -22.22 -12.52 13.63
N LEU A 288 -23.32 -11.89 13.22
CA LEU A 288 -23.26 -10.61 12.53
C LEU A 288 -22.69 -9.60 13.53
N ILE A 289 -21.37 -9.54 13.67
CA ILE A 289 -20.72 -8.51 14.48
C ILE A 289 -20.86 -7.23 13.64
N PRO A 290 -21.62 -6.22 14.10
CA PRO A 290 -21.52 -4.91 13.47
C PRO A 290 -20.05 -4.53 13.59
N GLN A 291 -19.34 -4.29 12.49
CA GLN A 291 -17.97 -3.78 12.55
C GLN A 291 -18.02 -2.55 13.46
N ARG A 292 -17.61 -2.72 14.73
CA ARG A 292 -17.58 -1.62 15.71
C ARG A 292 -16.63 -0.63 15.10
N PHE A 293 -17.17 0.51 14.69
CA PHE A 293 -16.45 1.60 14.05
C PHE A 293 -15.49 2.23 15.06
N TYR A 294 -14.39 1.55 15.38
CA TYR A 294 -13.24 2.19 16.01
C TYR A 294 -12.61 3.09 14.95
N LYS A 295 -13.19 4.29 14.81
CA LYS A 295 -12.80 5.33 13.85
C LYS A 295 -11.45 5.89 14.27
N LYS A 296 -10.37 5.33 13.77
CA LYS A 296 -9.14 6.09 13.61
C LYS A 296 -9.29 6.89 12.33
N PHE A 297 -9.73 8.15 12.44
CA PHE A 297 -9.70 9.08 11.32
C PHE A 297 -8.26 9.13 10.79
N ILE A 298 -8.10 8.91 9.50
CA ILE A 298 -6.80 8.96 8.85
C ILE A 298 -6.61 10.36 8.30
N ASN A 299 -5.59 11.06 8.79
CA ASN A 299 -5.29 12.42 8.36
C ASN A 299 -4.53 12.41 7.02
N CYS A 300 -5.22 12.78 5.95
CA CYS A 300 -4.66 12.90 4.60
C CYS A 300 -3.52 13.93 4.51
N GLU A 301 -3.59 15.02 5.28
CA GLU A 301 -2.52 16.03 5.34
C GLU A 301 -1.22 15.43 5.87
N ASN A 302 -1.30 14.63 6.93
CA ASN A 302 -0.14 13.95 7.50
C ASN A 302 0.48 12.98 6.49
N ILE A 303 -0.34 12.19 5.78
CA ILE A 303 0.14 11.28 4.74
C ILE A 303 0.90 12.04 3.64
N LEU A 304 0.31 13.11 3.11
CA LEU A 304 0.92 13.91 2.05
C LEU A 304 2.23 14.53 2.54
N THR A 305 2.21 15.14 3.71
CA THR A 305 3.38 15.78 4.32
C THR A 305 4.50 14.78 4.55
N GLU A 306 4.22 13.64 5.19
CA GLU A 306 5.19 12.58 5.43
C GLU A 306 5.79 12.03 4.12
N CYS A 307 4.96 11.80 3.10
CA CYS A 307 5.42 11.36 1.79
C CYS A 307 6.39 12.36 1.16
N TYR A 308 5.97 13.63 1.05
CA TYR A 308 6.77 14.65 0.37
C TYR A 308 8.02 15.03 1.15
N ASP A 309 7.98 15.06 2.48
CA ASP A 309 9.15 15.38 3.32
C ASP A 309 10.25 14.31 3.21
N ARG A 310 9.89 13.03 3.02
CA ARG A 310 10.88 11.96 2.79
C ARG A 310 11.65 12.19 1.51
N TYR A 311 10.96 12.50 0.42
CA TYR A 311 11.60 12.76 -0.87
C TYR A 311 12.32 14.11 -0.91
N LYS A 312 11.83 15.12 -0.19
CA LYS A 312 12.52 16.40 -0.01
C LYS A 312 13.92 16.22 0.57
N LYS A 313 14.11 15.27 1.51
CA LYS A 313 15.43 14.93 2.04
C LYS A 313 16.38 14.39 0.97
N LEU A 314 15.84 13.81 -0.10
CA LEU A 314 16.60 13.32 -1.26
C LEU A 314 16.81 14.40 -2.33
N GLY A 315 16.32 15.62 -2.11
CA GLY A 315 16.45 16.74 -3.05
C GLY A 315 15.35 16.79 -4.11
N LEU A 316 14.24 16.06 -3.93
CA LEU A 316 13.11 16.04 -4.85
C LEU A 316 12.01 16.98 -4.34
N ASP A 317 11.47 17.80 -5.22
CA ASP A 317 10.31 18.63 -4.90
C ASP A 317 8.99 17.87 -5.06
N ARG A 318 7.86 18.56 -4.84
CA ARG A 318 6.53 17.93 -4.93
C ARG A 318 6.22 17.43 -6.35
N GLU A 319 6.65 18.16 -7.37
CA GLU A 319 6.35 17.84 -8.76
C GLU A 319 7.23 16.69 -9.28
N ASP A 320 8.48 16.64 -8.82
CA ASP A 320 9.36 15.48 -9.03
C ASP A 320 8.74 14.19 -8.50
N VAL A 321 8.22 14.24 -7.27
CA VAL A 321 7.60 13.08 -6.61
C VAL A 321 6.30 12.67 -7.30
N ARG A 322 5.50 13.63 -7.75
CA ARG A 322 4.32 13.33 -8.57
C ARG A 322 4.72 12.64 -9.85
N THR A 323 5.67 13.21 -10.58
CA THR A 323 6.17 12.61 -11.82
C THR A 323 6.67 11.20 -11.57
N LEU A 324 7.44 10.98 -10.50
CA LEU A 324 7.92 9.66 -10.09
C LEU A 324 6.75 8.68 -9.83
N ASN A 325 5.73 9.08 -9.07
CA ASN A 325 4.57 8.23 -8.78
C ASN A 325 3.67 7.98 -10.00
N GLU A 326 3.58 8.93 -10.92
CA GLU A 326 2.71 8.84 -12.10
C GLU A 326 3.33 8.09 -13.27
N THR A 327 4.66 7.96 -13.31
CA THR A 327 5.38 7.40 -14.48
C THR A 327 6.26 6.19 -14.16
N ALA A 328 6.79 6.09 -12.94
CA ALA A 328 7.78 5.09 -12.60
C ALA A 328 7.10 3.81 -12.05
N SER A 329 7.05 2.80 -12.91
CA SER A 329 6.62 1.45 -12.58
C SER A 329 7.65 0.75 -11.68
N ASN A 330 7.33 -0.46 -11.22
CA ASN A 330 8.27 -1.23 -10.41
C ASN A 330 9.61 -1.49 -11.10
N SER A 331 9.60 -1.74 -12.40
CA SER A 331 10.80 -2.16 -13.14
C SER A 331 11.77 -1.02 -13.45
N ASN A 332 11.30 0.23 -13.46
CA ASN A 332 12.11 1.39 -13.80
C ASN A 332 12.19 2.44 -12.68
N TYR A 333 11.62 2.19 -11.50
CA TYR A 333 11.59 3.15 -10.41
C TYR A 333 12.99 3.60 -9.97
N VAL A 334 13.94 2.68 -9.81
CA VAL A 334 15.30 3.03 -9.39
C VAL A 334 15.95 3.93 -10.43
N ASP A 335 15.90 3.57 -11.70
CA ASP A 335 16.49 4.36 -12.79
C ASP A 335 15.84 5.75 -12.90
N TYR A 336 14.52 5.83 -12.71
CA TYR A 336 13.80 7.10 -12.73
C TYR A 336 14.19 8.00 -11.55
N LEU A 337 14.30 7.44 -10.35
CA LEU A 337 14.75 8.16 -9.16
C LEU A 337 16.17 8.70 -9.37
N GLU A 338 17.07 7.89 -9.91
CA GLU A 338 18.45 8.28 -10.18
C GLU A 338 18.54 9.36 -11.28
N LYS A 339 17.68 9.27 -12.29
CA LYS A 339 17.57 10.27 -13.36
C LYS A 339 17.13 11.63 -12.81
N ILE A 340 16.06 11.68 -12.01
CA ILE A 340 15.58 12.96 -11.46
C ILE A 340 16.61 13.56 -10.49
N THR A 341 17.20 12.73 -9.63
CA THR A 341 18.18 13.21 -8.63
C THR A 341 19.56 13.48 -9.21
N ASN A 342 19.82 13.09 -10.47
CA ASN A 342 21.14 13.08 -11.11
C ASN A 342 22.21 12.38 -10.26
N LYS A 343 21.81 11.36 -9.48
CA LYS A 343 22.67 10.64 -8.53
C LYS A 343 22.25 9.19 -8.48
N ASN A 344 23.22 8.28 -8.49
CA ASN A 344 22.87 6.88 -8.23
C ASN A 344 22.42 6.69 -6.76
N ILE A 345 21.57 5.69 -6.54
CA ILE A 345 20.94 5.43 -5.24
C ILE A 345 21.95 5.10 -4.14
N LEU A 346 23.09 4.50 -4.49
CA LEU A 346 24.17 4.21 -3.55
C LEU A 346 24.84 5.50 -3.05
N LEU A 347 25.04 6.48 -3.94
CA LEU A 347 25.57 7.79 -3.61
C LEU A 347 24.59 8.57 -2.73
N LEU A 348 23.30 8.57 -3.07
CA LEU A 348 22.25 9.15 -2.24
C LEU A 348 22.29 8.60 -0.81
N ALA A 349 22.39 7.27 -0.66
CA ALA A 349 22.47 6.63 0.65
C ALA A 349 23.76 7.03 1.40
N LYS A 350 24.90 7.10 0.71
CA LYS A 350 26.18 7.52 1.31
C LYS A 350 26.10 8.96 1.83
N GLU A 351 25.52 9.89 1.07
CA GLU A 351 25.33 11.27 1.49
C GLU A 351 24.41 11.39 2.72
N GLN A 352 23.30 10.64 2.74
CA GLN A 352 22.38 10.64 3.88
C GLN A 352 23.01 10.04 5.14
N ARG A 353 23.82 8.98 5.02
CA ARG A 353 24.58 8.45 6.17
C ARG A 353 25.52 9.51 6.75
N LYS A 354 26.25 10.23 5.90
CA LYS A 354 27.15 11.31 6.35
C LYS A 354 26.37 12.41 7.10
N LYS A 355 25.23 12.83 6.57
CA LYS A 355 24.36 13.83 7.24
C LYS A 355 23.90 13.34 8.62
N LYS A 356 23.51 12.06 8.75
CA LYS A 356 23.13 11.50 10.06
C LYS A 356 24.30 11.48 11.04
N MET A 357 25.52 11.18 10.60
CA MET A 357 26.70 11.14 11.49
C MET A 357 27.20 12.51 11.95
N ILE A 358 26.86 13.60 11.24
CA ILE A 358 27.25 14.97 11.63
C ILE A 358 26.27 15.56 12.66
N ASN A 359 25.07 15.00 12.78
CA ASN A 359 24.02 15.47 13.70
C ASN A 359 23.96 14.68 15.02
N PHE A 360 24.99 13.86 15.29
CA PHE A 360 25.29 13.22 16.58
C PHE A 360 26.69 13.67 16.99
#